data_AF-A0A6M3X631-F1
#
_entry.id   AF-A0A6M3X631-F1
#
_cell.length_a   1.000
_cell.length_b   1.000
_cell.length_c   1.000
_cell.angle_alpha   90.00
_cell.angle_beta   90.00
_cell.angle_gamma   90.00
#
_symmetry.space_group_name_H-M   'P 1'
#
loop_
_entity.id
_entity.type
_entity.pdbx_description
1 polymer ?
#
loop_
_entity_poly.entity_id
_entity_poly.type
_entity_poly.pdbx_seq_one_letter_code
_entity_poly.pdbx_strand_id
1 'polypeptide(L)' 'MSKKKVRRFFSLSHSDEKIERALARGEKVWRLSTGNKGCNDVLIGDRKEVMQDILDHLELASFPTEWKLREWEEY' A
#
# COMPACT_ATOMS: atom_id res chain seq x y z
N MET A 1 -12.25 4.95 19.08
CA MET A 1 -11.73 3.91 18.16
C MET A 1 -10.38 4.38 17.65
N SER A 2 -9.29 3.69 18.03
CA SER A 2 -7.94 4.06 17.60
C SER A 2 -7.83 3.84 16.10
N LYS A 3 -7.72 4.93 15.32
CA LYS A 3 -7.42 4.86 13.89
C LYS A 3 -6.04 4.22 13.75
N LYS A 4 -5.95 2.97 13.33
CA LYS A 4 -4.68 2.40 12.89
C LYS A 4 -4.27 3.21 11.67
N LYS A 5 -3.15 3.93 11.80
CA LYS A 5 -2.68 4.86 10.77
C LYS A 5 -1.99 4.02 9.70
N VAL A 6 -2.63 3.88 8.53
CA VAL A 6 -2.02 3.24 7.36
C VAL A 6 -0.66 3.88 7.12
N ARG A 7 0.37 3.04 6.99
CA ARG A 7 1.73 3.51 6.70
C ARG A 7 1.95 3.39 5.20
N ARG A 8 2.00 4.53 4.53
CA ARG A 8 2.24 4.62 3.08
C ARG A 8 3.69 4.94 2.79
N PHE A 9 4.24 4.25 1.81
CA PHE A 9 5.65 4.27 1.44
C PHE A 9 5.76 4.31 -0.10
N PHE A 10 6.42 5.33 -0.65
CA PHE A 10 6.69 5.39 -2.09
C PHE A 10 7.85 4.43 -2.43
N SER A 11 7.68 3.48 -3.37
CA SER A 11 8.68 2.41 -3.61
C SER A 11 9.99 2.91 -4.22
N LEU A 12 10.07 4.17 -4.68
CA LEU A 12 11.32 4.77 -5.14
C LEU A 12 12.23 5.22 -3.99
N SER A 13 11.73 5.26 -2.74
CA SER A 13 12.46 5.86 -1.61
C SER A 13 12.49 5.00 -0.34
N HIS A 14 11.99 3.76 -0.38
CA HIS A 14 12.02 2.89 0.79
C HIS A 14 12.76 1.60 0.53
N SER A 15 13.78 1.38 1.36
CA SER A 15 14.55 0.15 1.47
C SER A 15 13.63 -1.00 1.86
N ASP A 16 13.83 -2.15 1.21
CA ASP A 16 13.12 -3.42 1.45
C ASP A 16 13.03 -3.75 2.96
N GLU A 17 13.98 -3.29 3.77
CA GLU A 17 13.98 -3.42 5.24
C GLU A 17 12.68 -2.97 5.94
N LYS A 18 12.00 -1.92 5.48
CA LYS A 18 10.71 -1.51 6.09
C LYS A 18 9.59 -2.49 5.77
N ILE A 19 9.62 -3.07 4.58
CA ILE A 19 8.66 -4.08 4.13
C ILE A 19 8.90 -5.35 4.93
N GLU A 20 10.14 -5.81 5.02
CA GLU A 20 10.55 -6.98 5.82
C GLU A 20 10.16 -6.81 7.29
N ARG A 21 10.40 -5.65 7.90
CA ARG A 21 10.00 -5.40 9.30
C ARG A 21 8.50 -5.45 9.51
N ALA A 22 7.71 -5.02 8.53
CA ALA A 22 6.25 -5.08 8.63
C ALA A 22 5.74 -6.52 8.47
N LEU A 23 6.29 -7.25 7.51
CA LEU A 23 6.01 -8.67 7.31
C LEU A 23 6.39 -9.48 8.57
N ALA A 24 7.57 -9.22 9.15
CA ALA A 24 8.04 -9.83 10.39
C ALA A 24 7.15 -9.51 11.61
N ARG A 25 6.38 -8.41 11.57
CA ARG A 25 5.39 -8.05 12.60
C ARG A 25 4.02 -8.70 12.35
N GLY A 26 3.86 -9.46 11.26
CA GLY A 26 2.59 -10.01 10.81
C GLY A 26 1.65 -8.96 10.22
N GLU A 27 2.18 -7.80 9.79
CA GLU A 27 1.40 -6.77 9.13
C GLU A 27 1.21 -7.12 7.65
N LYS A 28 0.02 -6.84 7.10
CA LYS A 28 -0.25 -7.02 5.68
C LYS A 28 0.34 -5.89 4.88
N VAL A 29 1.09 -6.25 3.86
CA VAL A 29 1.72 -5.29 2.94
C VAL A 29 1.01 -5.38 1.59
N TRP A 30 0.77 -4.23 0.98
CA TRP A 30 0.06 -4.08 -0.28
C TRP A 30 0.90 -3.27 -1.25
N ARG A 31 0.99 -3.74 -2.48
CA ARG A 31 1.64 -3.06 -3.59
C ARG A 31 0.58 -2.50 -4.52
N LEU A 32 0.54 -1.18 -4.64
CA LEU A 32 -0.27 -0.46 -5.61
C LEU A 32 0.56 -0.24 -6.88
N SER A 33 0.05 -0.74 -7.99
CA SER A 33 0.57 -0.48 -9.33
C SER A 33 -0.44 0.36 -10.10
N THR A 34 -0.07 1.62 -10.37
CA THR A 34 -0.93 2.60 -11.06
C THR A 34 -0.77 2.58 -12.58
N GLY A 35 -0.01 1.63 -13.13
CA GLY A 35 0.26 1.51 -14.57
C GLY A 35 1.25 2.55 -15.12
N ASN A 36 1.55 3.60 -14.37
CA ASN A 36 2.55 4.59 -14.73
C ASN A 36 3.96 4.04 -14.42
N LYS A 37 4.92 4.20 -15.35
CA LYS A 37 6.27 3.57 -15.35
C LYS A 37 7.22 4.06 -14.23
N GLY A 38 6.81 4.00 -12.96
CA GLY A 38 7.69 4.35 -11.84
C GLY A 38 7.02 4.57 -10.49
N CYS A 39 5.70 4.78 -10.42
CA CYS A 39 5.00 4.92 -9.14
C CYS A 39 4.39 3.58 -8.73
N ASN A 40 5.20 2.74 -8.11
CA ASN A 40 4.68 1.69 -7.24
C ASN A 40 4.61 2.27 -5.83
N ASP A 41 3.44 2.21 -5.21
CA ASP A 41 3.30 2.54 -3.79
C ASP A 41 3.20 1.26 -2.98
N VAL A 42 3.80 1.27 -1.80
CA VAL A 42 3.72 0.21 -0.82
C VAL A 42 2.92 0.73 0.37
N LEU A 43 1.88 0.00 0.75
CA LEU A 43 0.99 0.37 1.85
C LEU A 43 0.94 -0.78 2.86
N ILE A 44 1.01 -0.44 4.14
CA ILE A 44 1.01 -1.42 5.22
C ILE A 44 -0.24 -1.18 6.07
N GLY A 45 -1.08 -2.20 6.19
CA GLY A 45 -2.35 -2.13 6.92
C GLY A 45 -3.40 -3.10 6.38
N ASP A 46 -4.62 -3.00 6.91
CA ASP A 46 -5.74 -3.80 6.43
C ASP A 46 -6.23 -3.35 5.06
N ARG A 47 -6.70 -4.28 4.23
CA ARG A 47 -7.14 -4.01 2.84
C ARG A 47 -8.11 -2.83 2.74
N LYS A 48 -9.11 -2.77 3.64
CA LYS A 48 -10.12 -1.70 3.64
C LYS A 48 -9.52 -0.35 3.98
N GLU A 49 -8.64 -0.30 4.99
CA GLU A 49 -7.96 0.93 5.39
C GLU A 49 -7.02 1.40 4.28
N VAL A 50 -6.26 0.49 3.68
CA VAL A 50 -5.38 0.77 2.55
C VAL A 50 -6.15 1.31 1.35
N MET A 51 -7.27 0.68 0.98
CA MET A 51 -8.13 1.17 -0.10
C MET A 51 -8.67 2.56 0.16
N GLN A 52 -9.21 2.81 1.36
CA GLN A 52 -9.74 4.13 1.72
C GLN A 52 -8.63 5.19 1.72
N ASP A 53 -7.48 4.87 2.29
CA ASP A 53 -6.32 5.74 2.30
C ASP A 53 -5.94 6.11 0.85
N ILE A 54 -5.85 5.12 -0.07
CA ILE A 54 -5.52 5.34 -1.48
C ILE A 54 -6.48 6.33 -2.13
N LEU A 55 -7.79 6.13 -1.94
CA LEU A 55 -8.83 7.00 -2.48
C LEU A 55 -8.74 8.42 -1.91
N ASP A 56 -8.59 8.55 -0.60
CA ASP A 56 -8.52 9.85 0.08
C ASP A 56 -7.28 10.64 -0.35
N HIS A 57 -6.12 9.98 -0.47
CA HIS A 57 -4.86 10.64 -0.83
C HIS A 57 -4.79 11.07 -2.28
N LEU A 58 -5.36 10.27 -3.18
CA LEU A 58 -5.34 10.56 -4.62
C LEU A 58 -6.59 11.32 -5.05
N GLU A 59 -7.41 11.73 -4.08
CA GLU A 59 -8.67 12.46 -4.25
C GLU A 59 -9.60 11.76 -5.26
N LEU A 60 -9.63 10.43 -5.21
CA LEU A 60 -10.39 9.59 -6.11
C LEU A 60 -11.72 9.17 -5.49
N ALA A 61 -12.79 9.32 -6.27
CA ALA A 61 -14.11 8.81 -5.88
C ALA A 61 -14.19 7.27 -5.90
N SER A 62 -13.37 6.62 -6.73
CA SER A 62 -13.38 5.15 -6.90
C SER A 62 -12.03 4.64 -7.39
N PHE A 63 -11.73 3.38 -7.10
CA PHE A 63 -10.47 2.74 -7.48
C PHE A 63 -10.45 2.51 -9.00
N PRO A 64 -9.48 3.08 -9.74
CA PRO A 64 -9.42 2.94 -11.20
C PRO A 64 -9.22 1.49 -11.61
N THR A 65 -9.90 1.06 -12.67
CA THR A 65 -9.86 -0.34 -13.15
C THR A 65 -8.47 -0.78 -13.62
N GLU A 66 -7.67 0.17 -14.09
CA GLU A 66 -6.30 -0.08 -14.55
C GLU A 66 -5.31 -0.28 -13.40
N TRP A 67 -5.68 0.14 -12.18
CA TRP A 67 -4.84 0.01 -11.02
C TRP A 67 -4.92 -1.40 -10.46
N LYS A 68 -3.78 -1.88 -9.96
CA LYS A 68 -3.68 -3.20 -9.35
C LYS A 68 -3.16 -3.04 -7.94
N LEU A 69 -3.95 -3.49 -6.98
CA LEU A 69 -3.52 -3.64 -5.60
C LEU A 69 -3.27 -5.13 -5.35
N ARG A 70 -2.02 -5.51 -5.09
CA ARG A 70 -1.63 -6.89 -4.78
C ARG A 70 -1.13 -6.98 -3.35
N GLU A 71 -1.54 -8.01 -2.63
CA GLU A 71 -0.91 -8.33 -1.35
C GLU A 71 0.52 -8.80 -1.62
N TRP A 72 1.46 -8.40 -0.77
CA TRP A 72 2.82 -8.88 -0.81
C TRP A 72 2.85 -10.23 -0.11
N GLU A 73 2.84 -11.31 -0.89
CA GLU A 73 3.01 -12.66 -0.38
C GLU A 73 4.52 -12.97 -0.38
N GLU A 74 5.12 -13.20 0.79
CA GLU A 74 6.44 -13.84 0.87
C GLU A 74 6.32 -15.24 0.24
N TYR A 75 7.16 -15.51 -0.76
CA TYR A 75 7.28 -16.83 -1.39
C TYR A 75 8.19 -17.73 -0.58
#